data_AF-A0A183A0R5-F1
#
_entry.id   AF-A0A183A0R5-F1
#
_cell.length_a   1.000
_cell.length_b   1.000
_cell.length_c   1.000
_cell.angle_alpha   90.00
_cell.angle_beta   90.00
_cell.angle_gamma   90.00
#
_symmetry.space_group_name_H-M   'P 1'
#
loop_
_entity.id
_entity.type
_entity.pdbx_description
1 polymer ?
#
loop_
_entity_poly.entity_id
_entity_poly.type
_entity_poly.pdbx_seq_one_letter_code
_entity_poly.pdbx_strand_id
1 'polypeptide(L)'
;MRVSRRGFYNCAAGAANLTSNSQMTSLLTDAHIGGLKQLKSNWNIVVLRPDKGSGAVVMDKSQYKEKMMHILQDQSKCKLNNTPDDPIKLEKKICAELKTLTQTNRIQELLAKCLRQRRTQTTQLYGLPKVHKEGVPLRPM
;
A
#
# COMPACT_ATOMS: atom_id res chain seq x y z
N MET A 1 4.85 1.17 -6.61
CA MET A 1 4.51 1.53 -5.21
C MET A 1 4.95 2.97 -4.96
N ARG A 2 4.00 3.89 -4.76
CA ARG A 2 4.30 5.30 -4.45
C ARG A 2 4.01 5.52 -2.96
N VAL A 3 5.03 5.80 -2.17
CA VAL A 3 4.91 6.00 -0.72
C VAL A 3 4.44 7.42 -0.45
N SER A 4 3.31 7.55 0.24
CA SER A 4 2.75 8.82 0.72
C SER A 4 3.66 9.40 1.81
N ARG A 5 4.22 10.59 1.57
CA ARG A 5 4.97 11.35 2.59
C ARG A 5 3.96 12.01 3.54
N ARG A 6 3.80 11.50 4.76
CA ARG A 6 3.17 12.27 5.85
C ARG A 6 4.24 13.21 6.42
N GLY A 7 3.98 14.51 6.37
CA GLY A 7 4.79 15.51 7.05
C GLY A 7 4.61 15.39 8.56
N PHE A 8 5.72 15.47 9.29
CA PHE A 8 5.72 15.58 10.74
C PHE A 8 5.69 17.06 11.12
N TYR A 9 4.75 17.46 11.97
CA TYR A 9 4.73 18.77 12.61
C TYR A 9 5.66 18.73 13.82
N ASN A 10 6.63 19.65 13.90
CA ASN A 10 7.51 19.80 15.06
C ASN A 10 6.80 20.66 16.12
N CYS A 11 6.60 20.12 17.32
CA CYS A 11 6.28 20.89 18.52
C CYS A 11 7.54 20.99 19.39
N ALA A 12 7.91 22.22 19.75
CA ALA A 12 8.98 22.51 20.69
C ALA A 12 8.55 22.20 22.14
N ALA A 13 9.43 21.59 22.92
CA ALA A 13 9.35 21.59 24.38
C ALA A 13 10.76 21.53 24.98
N GLY A 14 11.00 22.36 25.98
CA GLY A 14 12.29 22.66 26.59
C GLY A 14 12.89 21.57 27.48
N ALA A 15 14.12 21.88 27.92
CA ALA A 15 15.09 20.99 28.53
C ALA A 15 14.76 20.49 29.95
N ALA A 16 15.15 19.24 30.22
CA ALA A 16 15.58 18.78 31.53
C ALA A 16 16.66 17.70 31.34
N ASN A 17 17.84 17.93 31.91
CA ASN A 17 18.96 16.98 31.91
C ASN A 17 18.63 15.78 32.80
N LEU A 18 18.58 14.59 32.20
CA LEU A 18 18.61 13.32 32.91
C LEU A 18 19.90 12.60 32.49
N THR A 19 20.90 12.70 33.36
CA THR A 19 22.08 11.83 33.33
C THR A 19 21.65 10.41 33.65
N SER A 20 21.51 9.59 32.62
CA SER A 20 21.67 8.14 32.73
C SER A 20 22.49 7.69 31.54
N ASN A 21 23.76 7.36 31.80
CA ASN A 21 24.68 6.84 30.80
C ASN A 21 24.31 5.37 30.51
N SER A 22 23.15 5.14 29.89
CA SER A 22 22.92 3.91 29.14
C SER A 22 23.44 4.17 27.74
N GLN A 23 24.61 3.65 27.41
CA GLN A 23 24.97 3.48 26.00
C GLN A 23 23.94 2.51 25.39
N MET A 24 22.82 3.05 24.93
CA MET A 24 21.89 2.33 24.09
C MET A 24 22.56 2.19 22.72
N THR A 25 23.44 1.22 22.60
CA THR A 25 23.83 0.72 21.29
C THR A 25 22.56 0.16 20.66
N SER A 26 22.19 0.66 19.48
CA SER A 26 21.02 0.16 18.79
C SER A 26 21.16 -1.35 18.57
N LEU A 27 20.08 -2.12 18.77
CA LEU A 27 20.05 -3.56 18.47
C LEU A 27 20.44 -3.87 17.01
N LEU A 28 20.34 -2.87 16.13
CA LEU A 28 20.76 -2.95 14.75
C LEU A 28 22.17 -2.38 14.59
N THR A 29 23.07 -3.19 14.04
CA THR A 29 24.41 -2.78 13.60
C THR A 29 24.35 -2.17 12.20
N ASP A 30 25.40 -1.45 11.80
CA ASP A 30 25.51 -0.91 10.44
C ASP A 30 25.44 -2.00 9.36
N ALA A 31 25.97 -3.19 9.66
CA ALA A 31 25.88 -4.35 8.78
C ALA A 31 24.41 -4.80 8.59
N HIS A 32 23.61 -4.83 9.67
CA HIS A 32 22.18 -5.15 9.58
C HIS A 32 21.43 -4.12 8.72
N ILE A 33 21.71 -2.83 8.92
CA ILE A 33 21.10 -1.75 8.13
C ILE A 33 21.52 -1.88 6.65
N GLY A 34 22.78 -2.20 6.39
CA GLY A 34 23.29 -2.50 5.04
C GLY A 34 22.54 -3.65 4.37
N GLY A 35 22.35 -4.76 5.08
CA GLY A 35 21.58 -5.91 4.60
C GLY A 35 20.12 -5.56 4.30
N LEU A 36 19.45 -4.79 5.17
CA LEU A 36 18.08 -4.35 4.93
C LEU A 36 17.96 -3.42 3.71
N LYS A 37 18.95 -2.56 3.46
CA LYS A 37 19.00 -1.72 2.27
C LYS A 37 19.15 -2.56 1.00
N GLN A 38 20.01 -3.58 1.02
CA GLN A 38 20.18 -4.52 -0.09
C GLN A 38 18.91 -5.33 -0.36
N LEU A 39 18.25 -5.81 0.70
CA LEU A 39 16.97 -6.50 0.58
C LEU A 39 15.91 -5.58 -0.05
N LYS A 40 15.85 -4.33 0.39
CA LYS A 40 14.94 -3.32 -0.17
C LYS A 40 15.22 -2.99 -1.64
N SER A 41 16.47 -3.02 -2.07
CA SER A 41 16.85 -2.76 -3.47
C SER A 41 16.64 -3.97 -4.39
N ASN A 42 16.48 -5.17 -3.85
CA ASN A 42 16.23 -6.36 -4.64
C ASN A 42 14.79 -6.39 -5.17
N TRP A 43 14.63 -6.29 -6.48
CA TRP A 43 13.33 -6.25 -7.15
C TRP A 43 12.73 -7.64 -7.45
N ASN A 44 13.51 -8.70 -7.26
CA ASN A 44 13.14 -10.10 -7.51
C ASN A 44 12.41 -10.75 -6.33
N ILE A 45 12.38 -10.09 -5.18
CA ILE A 45 11.73 -10.59 -3.98
C ILE A 45 10.50 -9.75 -3.61
N VAL A 46 9.62 -10.35 -2.83
CA VAL A 46 8.52 -9.67 -2.13
C VAL A 46 8.66 -9.90 -0.63
N VAL A 47 8.50 -8.83 0.14
CA VAL A 47 8.48 -8.89 1.60
C VAL A 47 7.03 -8.72 2.05
N LEU A 48 6.49 -9.75 2.70
CA LEU A 48 5.08 -9.86 3.07
C LEU A 48 4.94 -10.08 4.57
N ARG A 49 3.78 -9.75 5.11
CA ARG A 49 3.40 -10.21 6.45
C ARG A 49 2.85 -11.63 6.36
N PRO A 50 3.21 -12.53 7.28
CA PRO A 50 2.59 -13.84 7.34
C PRO A 50 1.12 -13.71 7.72
N ASP A 51 0.33 -14.72 7.39
CA ASP A 51 -1.06 -14.82 7.84
C ASP A 51 -1.20 -14.81 9.37
N LYS A 52 -0.40 -15.65 10.02
CA LYS A 52 -0.45 -15.89 11.46
C LYS A 52 0.92 -15.66 12.06
N GLY A 53 0.91 -15.15 13.28
CA GLY A 53 2.12 -14.82 14.03
C GLY A 53 2.74 -13.48 13.61
N SER A 54 3.84 -13.16 14.28
CA SER A 54 4.63 -11.96 14.03
C SER A 54 5.83 -12.32 13.16
N GLY A 55 6.20 -11.44 12.23
CA GLY A 55 7.39 -11.61 11.40
C GLY A 55 7.23 -11.06 9.99
N ALA A 56 8.21 -11.35 9.15
CA ALA A 56 8.21 -11.04 7.74
C ALA A 56 8.53 -12.30 6.94
N VAL A 57 7.89 -12.45 5.78
CA VAL A 57 8.12 -13.52 4.82
C VAL A 57 8.81 -12.91 3.62
N VAL A 58 9.99 -13.42 3.28
CA VAL A 58 10.69 -13.12 2.04
C VAL A 58 10.38 -14.25 1.06
N MET A 59 9.80 -13.91 -0.09
CA MET A 59 9.42 -14.87 -1.12
C MET A 59 9.87 -14.36 -2.48
N ASP A 60 10.21 -15.28 -3.39
CA ASP A 60 10.48 -14.92 -4.78
C ASP A 60 9.22 -14.33 -5.44
N LYS A 61 9.42 -13.23 -6.14
CA LYS A 61 8.34 -12.49 -6.79
C LYS A 61 7.66 -13.31 -7.89
N SER A 62 8.42 -14.15 -8.60
CA SER A 62 7.90 -15.08 -9.60
C SER A 62 6.95 -16.10 -8.96
N GLN A 63 7.38 -16.75 -7.89
CA GLN A 63 6.58 -17.72 -7.14
C GLN A 63 5.32 -17.08 -6.55
N TYR A 64 5.44 -15.87 -5.98
CA TYR A 64 4.30 -15.14 -5.48
C TYR A 64 3.27 -14.84 -6.60
N LYS A 65 3.74 -14.37 -7.76
CA LYS A 65 2.89 -14.09 -8.92
C LYS A 65 2.18 -15.35 -9.40
N GLU A 66 2.90 -16.46 -9.51
CA GLU A 66 2.32 -17.76 -9.90
C GLU A 66 1.20 -18.19 -8.95
N LYS A 67 1.45 -18.16 -7.63
CA LYS A 67 0.44 -18.48 -6.62
C LYS A 67 -0.78 -17.56 -6.68
N MET A 68 -0.58 -16.27 -6.92
CA MET A 68 -1.70 -15.33 -7.10
C MET A 68 -2.49 -15.61 -8.38
N MET A 69 -1.81 -15.94 -9.48
CA MET A 69 -2.47 -16.31 -10.73
C MET A 69 -3.30 -17.59 -10.58
N HIS A 70 -2.77 -18.59 -9.87
CA HIS A 70 -3.52 -19.81 -9.56
C HIS A 70 -4.82 -19.52 -8.79
N ILE A 71 -4.80 -18.58 -7.85
CA ILE A 71 -6.01 -18.14 -7.14
C ILE A 71 -6.99 -17.44 -8.09
N LEU A 72 -6.50 -16.56 -8.97
CA LEU A 72 -7.33 -15.80 -9.91
C LEU A 72 -7.93 -16.65 -11.03
N GLN A 73 -7.28 -17.74 -11.41
CA GLN A 73 -7.74 -18.68 -12.44
C GLN A 73 -8.85 -19.61 -11.94
N ASP A 74 -9.06 -19.71 -10.63
CA ASP A 74 -10.13 -20.50 -10.03
C ASP A 74 -11.51 -19.86 -10.32
N GLN A 75 -12.15 -20.31 -11.39
CA GLN A 75 -13.45 -19.79 -11.85
C GLN A 75 -14.59 -20.02 -10.85
N SER A 76 -14.43 -20.95 -9.90
CA SER A 76 -15.43 -21.17 -8.84
C SER A 76 -15.46 -20.01 -7.84
N LYS A 77 -14.35 -19.28 -7.70
CA LYS A 77 -14.18 -18.18 -6.73
C LYS A 77 -14.06 -16.81 -7.40
N CYS A 78 -13.42 -16.74 -8.56
CA CYS A 78 -13.12 -15.50 -9.27
C CYS A 78 -13.73 -15.54 -10.67
N LYS A 79 -14.57 -14.54 -10.98
CA LYS A 79 -15.09 -14.33 -12.34
C LYS A 79 -14.32 -13.21 -13.01
N LEU A 80 -13.86 -13.45 -14.22
CA LEU A 80 -13.21 -12.41 -15.03
C LEU A 80 -14.26 -11.40 -15.51
N ASN A 81 -14.02 -10.12 -15.27
CA ASN A 81 -14.80 -9.05 -15.86
C ASN A 81 -14.10 -8.55 -17.14
N ASN A 82 -14.72 -8.79 -18.29
CA ASN A 82 -14.19 -8.38 -19.60
C ASN A 82 -14.38 -6.88 -19.87
N THR A 83 -15.22 -6.21 -19.08
CA THR A 83 -15.48 -4.77 -19.14
C THR A 83 -15.20 -4.14 -17.77
N PRO A 84 -13.92 -4.02 -17.39
CA PRO A 84 -13.55 -3.48 -16.09
C PRO A 84 -13.94 -2.00 -16.01
N ASP A 85 -14.54 -1.61 -14.89
CA ASP A 85 -14.76 -0.20 -14.57
C ASP A 85 -13.41 0.51 -14.40
N ASP A 86 -13.31 1.70 -14.97
CA ASP A 86 -12.16 2.60 -14.77
C ASP A 86 -12.60 3.75 -13.84
N PRO A 87 -12.44 3.58 -12.53
CA PRO A 87 -12.93 4.56 -11.57
C PRO A 87 -12.13 5.88 -11.66
N ILE A 88 -10.89 5.85 -12.19
CA ILE A 88 -10.09 7.05 -12.44
C ILE A 88 -10.66 7.83 -13.63
N LYS A 89 -11.03 7.14 -14.71
CA LYS A 89 -11.70 7.77 -15.86
C LYS A 89 -13.05 8.35 -15.45
N LEU A 90 -13.79 7.66 -14.58
CA LEU A 90 -15.05 8.17 -14.04
C LEU A 90 -14.83 9.43 -13.18
N GLU A 91 -13.84 9.43 -12.26
CA GLU A 91 -13.47 10.62 -11.49
C GLU A 91 -13.14 11.80 -12.40
N LYS A 92 -12.35 11.58 -13.46
CA LYS A 92 -12.02 12.63 -14.43
C LYS A 92 -13.24 13.20 -15.15
N LYS A 93 -14.17 12.33 -15.57
CA LYS A 93 -15.43 12.77 -16.20
C LYS A 93 -16.26 13.61 -15.24
N ILE A 94 -16.45 13.16 -14.01
CA ILE A 94 -17.22 13.90 -13.00
C ILE A 94 -16.54 15.25 -12.71
N CYS A 95 -15.22 15.28 -12.55
CA CYS A 95 -14.48 16.52 -12.33
C CYS A 95 -14.58 17.51 -13.50
N ALA A 96 -14.57 17.01 -14.74
CA ALA A 96 -14.75 17.83 -15.94
C ALA A 96 -16.17 18.42 -15.96
N GLU A 97 -17.18 17.61 -15.70
CA GLU A 97 -18.58 18.06 -15.66
C GLU A 97 -18.79 19.12 -14.57
N LEU A 98 -18.31 18.88 -13.35
CA LEU A 98 -18.36 19.85 -12.26
C LEU A 98 -17.69 21.18 -12.63
N LYS A 99 -16.58 21.12 -13.39
CA LYS A 99 -15.90 22.33 -13.89
C LYS A 99 -16.79 23.10 -14.87
N THR A 100 -17.42 22.42 -15.82
CA THR A 100 -18.33 23.07 -16.78
C THR A 100 -19.55 23.70 -16.10
N LEU A 101 -20.15 23.01 -15.13
CA LEU A 101 -21.29 23.51 -14.36
C LEU A 101 -20.93 24.72 -13.50
N THR A 102 -19.70 24.75 -12.96
CA THR A 102 -19.21 25.90 -12.20
C THR A 102 -18.98 27.10 -13.14
N GLN A 103 -18.37 26.87 -14.31
CA GLN A 103 -18.10 27.92 -15.30
C GLN A 103 -19.37 28.53 -15.90
N THR A 104 -20.43 27.73 -16.02
CA THR A 104 -21.75 28.18 -16.50
C THR A 104 -22.64 28.74 -15.39
N ASN A 105 -22.09 28.94 -14.18
CA ASN A 105 -22.78 29.45 -12.99
C ASN A 105 -24.04 28.63 -12.60
N ARG A 106 -24.06 27.34 -12.94
CA ARG A 106 -25.17 26.42 -12.59
C ARG A 106 -25.03 25.85 -11.19
N ILE A 107 -23.81 25.80 -10.66
CA ILE A 107 -23.49 25.40 -9.29
C ILE A 107 -22.53 26.40 -8.66
N GLN A 108 -22.68 26.61 -7.35
CA GLN A 108 -21.74 27.43 -6.58
C GLN A 108 -20.38 26.71 -6.44
N GLU A 109 -19.30 27.48 -6.43
CA GLU A 109 -17.93 26.93 -6.35
C GLU A 109 -17.71 26.09 -5.08
N LEU A 110 -18.32 26.49 -3.95
CA LEU A 110 -18.27 25.73 -2.70
C LEU A 110 -18.90 24.33 -2.86
N LEU A 111 -20.09 24.27 -3.49
CA LEU A 111 -20.77 23.00 -3.76
C LEU A 111 -19.95 22.14 -4.73
N ALA A 112 -19.38 22.73 -5.78
CA ALA A 112 -18.51 22.03 -6.73
C ALA A 112 -17.26 21.45 -6.06
N LYS A 113 -16.68 22.15 -5.06
CA LYS A 113 -15.55 21.65 -4.27
C LYS A 113 -15.94 20.48 -3.37
N CYS A 114 -17.13 20.51 -2.78
CA CYS A 114 -17.66 19.42 -1.93
C CYS A 114 -17.98 18.16 -2.75
N LEU A 115 -18.54 18.32 -3.95
CA LEU A 115 -18.90 17.18 -4.82
C LEU A 115 -17.71 16.55 -5.55
N ARG A 116 -16.58 17.25 -5.62
CA ARG A 116 -15.39 16.77 -6.34
C ARG A 116 -14.82 15.53 -5.66
N GLN A 117 -14.89 14.39 -6.33
CA GLN A 117 -14.19 13.17 -5.95
C GLN A 117 -12.68 13.42 -5.94
N ARG A 118 -11.99 12.79 -4.99
CA ARG A 118 -10.54 12.89 -4.84
C ARG A 118 -9.96 11.52 -4.53
N ARG A 119 -8.80 11.23 -5.12
CA ARG A 119 -7.94 10.08 -4.78
C ARG A 119 -8.61 8.74 -5.07
N THR A 120 -9.30 8.62 -6.20
CA THR A 120 -9.85 7.33 -6.60
C THR A 120 -8.69 6.39 -6.95
N GLN A 121 -8.72 5.19 -6.39
CA GLN A 121 -7.73 4.14 -6.64
C GLN A 121 -8.45 2.81 -6.80
N THR A 122 -8.06 2.05 -7.84
CA THR A 122 -8.53 0.68 -8.01
C THR A 122 -7.99 -0.19 -6.87
N THR A 123 -8.87 -0.94 -6.23
CA THR A 123 -8.50 -1.92 -5.20
C THR A 123 -7.48 -2.90 -5.73
N GLN A 124 -6.46 -3.19 -4.94
CA GLN A 124 -5.39 -4.12 -5.30
C GLN A 124 -5.56 -5.40 -4.50
N LEU A 125 -5.68 -6.53 -5.19
CA LEU A 125 -5.67 -7.85 -4.59
C LEU A 125 -4.25 -8.23 -4.19
N TYR A 126 -4.07 -8.76 -2.99
CA TYR A 126 -2.78 -9.31 -2.54
C TYR A 126 -2.96 -10.58 -1.70
N GLY A 127 -1.88 -11.33 -1.51
CA GLY A 127 -1.87 -12.62 -0.85
C GLY A 127 -1.05 -12.62 0.43
N LEU A 128 -1.62 -13.08 1.55
CA LEU A 128 -0.89 -13.32 2.80
C LEU A 128 -0.38 -14.77 2.87
N PRO A 129 0.93 -15.03 3.02
CA PRO A 129 1.47 -16.38 3.12
C PRO A 129 1.02 -17.12 4.38
N LYS A 130 0.41 -18.30 4.20
CA LYS A 130 0.07 -19.23 5.29
C LYS A 130 1.28 -20.10 5.63
N VAL A 131 2.29 -19.52 6.28
CA VAL A 131 3.56 -20.20 6.66
C VAL A 131 3.37 -21.44 7.55
N HIS A 132 2.22 -21.56 8.20
CA HIS A 132 1.84 -22.69 9.06
C HIS A 132 1.16 -23.84 8.28
N LYS A 133 1.16 -23.81 6.95
CA LYS A 133 0.58 -24.83 6.07
C LYS A 133 1.64 -25.28 5.06
N GLU A 134 1.61 -26.56 4.70
CA GLU A 134 2.49 -27.11 3.66
C GLU A 134 2.30 -26.39 2.31
N GLY A 135 3.40 -26.22 1.58
CA GLY A 135 3.42 -25.47 0.32
C GLY A 135 3.25 -23.95 0.47
N VAL A 136 3.01 -23.44 1.67
CA VAL A 136 2.82 -22.02 2.00
C VAL A 136 1.83 -21.34 1.03
N PRO A 137 0.55 -21.76 1.02
CA PRO A 137 -0.46 -21.15 0.16
C PRO A 137 -0.73 -19.69 0.56
N LEU A 138 -1.23 -18.89 -0.39
CA LEU A 138 -1.61 -17.50 -0.14
C LEU A 138 -3.09 -17.39 0.24
N ARG A 139 -3.44 -16.46 1.13
CA ARG A 139 -4.83 -16.00 1.30
C ARG A 139 -5.05 -14.68 0.59
N PRO A 140 -5.97 -14.61 -0.37
CA PRO A 140 -6.33 -13.35 -1.03
C PRO A 140 -7.01 -12.39 -0.04
N MET A 141 -6.65 -11.10 -0.12
CA MET A 141 -7.18 -9.96 0.64
C MET A 141 -7.43 -8.75 -0.25
#